data_AF-A0A645BAE6-F1
#
_entry.id   AF-A0A645BAE6-F1
#
_cell.length_a   1.000
_cell.length_b   1.000
_cell.length_c   1.000
_cell.angle_alpha   90.00
_cell.angle_beta   90.00
_cell.angle_gamma   90.00
#
_symmetry.space_group_name_H-M   'P 1'
#
loop_
_entity.id
_entity.type
_entity.pdbx_description
1 polymer ?
#
loop_
_entity_poly.entity_id
_entity_poly.type
_entity_poly.pdbx_seq_one_letter_code
_entity_poly.pdbx_strand_id
1 'polypeptide(L)'
;MGDLIVTCTSMHSRNRRAGILIGQGMPPEQAVKEIGAVVEGYYATATAMELAGKLGVEMPITAAAYDVLYRSRDVRSVLTELMTREKKNEIEESWM
;
A
#
# COMPACT_ATOMS: atom_id res chain seq x y z
N MET A 1 -15.98 -2.94 5.13
CA MET A 1 -14.98 -3.21 6.19
C MET A 1 -14.54 -4.66 6.27
N GLY A 2 -15.43 -5.66 6.17
CA GLY A 2 -15.04 -7.08 6.37
C GLY A 2 -13.92 -7.58 5.44
N ASP A 3 -14.01 -7.31 4.14
CA ASP A 3 -13.01 -7.73 3.15
C ASP A 3 -11.63 -7.11 3.38
N LEU A 4 -11.61 -5.81 3.73
CA LEU A 4 -10.37 -5.10 4.09
C LEU A 4 -9.69 -5.77 5.28
N ILE A 5 -10.44 -6.01 6.37
CA ILE A 5 -9.89 -6.57 7.60
C ILE A 5 -9.35 -7.98 7.32
N VAL A 6 -10.11 -8.87 6.67
CA VAL A 6 -9.64 -10.24 6.41
C VAL A 6 -8.43 -10.25 5.48
N THR A 7 -8.41 -9.38 4.46
CA THR A 7 -7.29 -9.27 3.53
C THR A 7 -6.02 -8.73 4.21
N CYS A 8 -6.14 -7.82 5.16
CA CYS A 8 -5.00 -7.26 5.90
C CYS A 8 -4.51 -8.17 7.04
N THR A 9 -5.37 -9.01 7.61
CA THR A 9 -5.06 -9.76 8.85
C THR A 9 -4.88 -11.27 8.65
N SER A 10 -5.35 -11.85 7.53
CA SER A 10 -5.25 -13.28 7.26
C SER A 10 -3.95 -13.65 6.55
N MET A 11 -3.32 -14.77 6.93
CA MET A 11 -2.19 -15.33 6.18
C MET A 11 -2.63 -16.00 4.87
N HIS A 12 -3.92 -16.19 4.63
CA HIS A 12 -4.42 -16.62 3.32
C HIS A 12 -4.36 -15.50 2.27
N SER A 13 -4.19 -14.25 2.69
CA SER A 13 -4.05 -13.11 1.79
C SER A 13 -2.69 -13.12 1.08
N ARG A 14 -2.75 -13.25 -0.26
CA ARG A 14 -1.59 -13.13 -1.16
C ARG A 14 -0.92 -11.75 -1.03
N ASN A 15 -1.74 -10.70 -0.91
CA ASN A 15 -1.27 -9.32 -0.73
C ASN A 15 -0.50 -9.17 0.59
N ARG A 16 -1.04 -9.71 1.69
CA ARG A 16 -0.38 -9.63 2.99
C ARG A 16 0.94 -10.39 3.00
N ARG A 17 0.96 -11.63 2.48
CA ARG A 17 2.18 -12.44 2.39
C ARG A 17 3.26 -11.76 1.56
N ALA A 18 2.91 -11.18 0.41
CA ALA A 18 3.85 -10.40 -0.41
C ALA A 18 4.38 -9.18 0.36
N GLY A 19 3.51 -8.44 1.04
CA GLY A 19 3.90 -7.29 1.86
C GLY A 19 4.86 -7.65 3.00
N ILE A 20 4.69 -8.83 3.63
CA ILE A 20 5.61 -9.32 4.67
C ILE A 20 7.01 -9.56 4.09
N LEU A 21 7.11 -10.24 2.94
CA LEU A 21 8.40 -10.50 2.28
C LEU A 21 9.10 -9.19 1.91
N ILE A 22 8.34 -8.23 1.36
CA ILE A 22 8.85 -6.91 1.00
C ILE A 22 9.34 -6.14 2.24
N GLY A 23 8.58 -6.18 3.33
CA GLY A 23 8.96 -5.59 4.61
C GLY A 23 10.20 -6.23 5.25
N GLN A 24 10.51 -7.48 4.89
CA GLN A 24 11.74 -8.19 5.28
C GLN A 24 12.95 -7.85 4.39
N GLY A 25 12.77 -7.00 3.38
CA GLY A 25 13.82 -6.55 2.46
C GLY A 25 13.86 -7.30 1.12
N MET A 26 12.91 -8.20 0.86
CA MET A 26 12.82 -8.84 -0.45
C MET A 26 12.37 -7.83 -1.52
N PRO A 27 13.03 -7.77 -2.69
CA PRO A 27 12.57 -6.94 -3.80
C PRO A 27 11.13 -7.28 -4.21
N PRO A 28 10.27 -6.30 -4.53
CA PRO A 28 8.86 -6.53 -4.84
C PRO A 28 8.61 -7.58 -5.93
N GLU A 29 9.39 -7.54 -7.01
CA GLU A 29 9.30 -8.48 -8.12
C GLU A 29 9.65 -9.93 -7.71
N GLN A 30 10.59 -10.10 -6.78
CA GLN A 30 10.95 -11.40 -6.23
C GLN A 30 9.86 -11.90 -5.27
N ALA A 31 9.31 -11.01 -4.44
CA ALA A 31 8.21 -11.36 -3.54
C ALA A 31 6.98 -11.85 -4.30
N VAL A 32 6.59 -11.18 -5.40
CA VAL A 32 5.46 -11.61 -6.24
C VAL A 32 5.73 -12.99 -6.86
N LYS A 33 6.97 -13.26 -7.32
CA LYS A 33 7.36 -14.57 -7.85
C LYS A 33 7.31 -15.66 -6.77
N GLU A 34 7.80 -15.38 -5.57
CA GLU A 34 7.80 -16.31 -4.42
C GLU A 34 6.38 -16.70 -3.98
N ILE A 35 5.42 -15.78 -4.05
CA ILE A 35 4.01 -16.10 -3.79
C ILE A 35 3.46 -17.10 -4.80
N GLY A 36 4.00 -17.15 -6.03
CA GLY A 36 3.62 -18.12 -7.06
C GLY A 36 2.21 -17.92 -7.62
N ALA A 37 1.56 -16.80 -7.31
CA ALA A 37 0.21 -16.46 -7.73
C ALA A 37 0.07 -14.94 -7.91
N VAL A 38 -0.97 -14.50 -8.61
CA VAL A 38 -1.25 -13.08 -8.82
C VAL A 38 -1.43 -12.38 -7.47
N VAL A 39 -0.62 -11.35 -7.22
CA VAL A 39 -0.74 -10.41 -6.10
C VAL A 39 -1.46 -9.18 -6.62
N GLU A 40 -2.78 -9.14 -6.48
CA GLU A 40 -3.62 -8.06 -7.02
C GLU A 40 -3.20 -6.68 -6.52
N GLY A 41 -2.84 -6.58 -5.24
CA GLY A 41 -2.41 -5.32 -4.61
C GLY A 41 -1.14 -4.73 -5.23
N TYR A 42 -0.28 -5.54 -5.84
CA TYR A 42 0.87 -5.05 -6.60
C TYR A 42 0.36 -4.18 -7.75
N TYR A 43 -0.35 -4.79 -8.71
CA TYR A 43 -0.86 -4.12 -9.90
C TYR A 43 -1.88 -3.01 -9.60
N ALA A 44 -2.78 -3.26 -8.63
CA ALA A 44 -3.80 -2.29 -8.23
C ALA A 44 -3.20 -1.02 -7.65
N THR A 45 -2.02 -1.09 -7.01
CA THR A 45 -1.35 0.10 -6.47
C THR A 45 -0.93 1.06 -7.60
N ALA A 46 -0.41 0.52 -8.71
CA ALA A 46 -0.03 1.34 -9.86
C ALA A 46 -1.23 2.05 -10.50
N THR A 47 -2.31 1.31 -10.75
CA THR A 47 -3.51 1.87 -11.38
C THR A 47 -4.25 2.84 -10.45
N ALA A 48 -4.31 2.54 -9.16
CA ALA A 48 -4.89 3.43 -8.16
C ALA A 48 -4.12 4.75 -8.06
N MET A 49 -2.78 4.72 -8.07
CA MET A 49 -1.95 5.94 -8.05
C MET A 49 -2.15 6.80 -9.30
N GLU A 50 -2.24 6.17 -10.47
CA GLU A 50 -2.53 6.88 -11.73
C GLU A 50 -3.91 7.55 -11.68
N LEU A 51 -4.94 6.81 -11.23
CA LEU A 51 -6.30 7.34 -11.13
C LEU A 51 -6.41 8.47 -10.11
N ALA A 52 -5.77 8.32 -8.94
CA ALA A 52 -5.70 9.35 -7.92
C ALA A 52 -5.10 10.65 -8.48
N GLY A 53 -4.02 10.55 -9.27
CA GLY A 53 -3.43 11.69 -9.96
C GLY A 53 -4.38 12.36 -10.96
N LYS A 54 -5.12 11.58 -11.75
CA LYS A 54 -6.11 12.11 -12.71
C LYS A 54 -7.27 12.83 -12.03
N LEU A 55 -7.70 12.34 -10.86
CA LEU A 55 -8.83 12.87 -10.11
C LEU A 55 -8.44 13.93 -9.07
N GLY A 56 -7.14 14.17 -8.86
CA GLY A 56 -6.66 15.09 -7.83
C GLY A 56 -6.96 14.61 -6.40
N VAL A 57 -7.13 13.30 -6.20
CA VAL A 57 -7.43 12.70 -4.89
C VAL A 57 -6.13 12.33 -4.19
N GLU A 58 -5.95 12.80 -2.95
CA GLU A 58 -4.80 12.40 -2.13
C GLU A 58 -5.00 10.97 -1.61
N MET A 59 -4.07 10.06 -1.92
CA MET A 59 -4.06 8.68 -1.42
C MET A 59 -2.72 8.34 -0.76
N PRO A 60 -2.47 8.78 0.50
CA PRO A 60 -1.15 8.72 1.11
C PRO A 60 -0.60 7.31 1.28
N ILE A 61 -1.44 6.36 1.70
CA ILE A 61 -1.04 4.96 1.89
C ILE A 61 -0.72 4.32 0.53
N THR A 62 -1.52 4.61 -0.50
CA THR A 62 -1.29 4.13 -1.86
C THR A 62 -0.03 4.73 -2.46
N ALA A 63 0.25 6.02 -2.23
CA ALA A 63 1.47 6.68 -2.67
C ALA A 63 2.71 6.06 -2.02
N ALA A 64 2.66 5.82 -0.70
CA ALA A 64 3.73 5.13 0.03
C ALA A 64 3.95 3.70 -0.50
N ALA A 65 2.87 2.94 -0.72
CA ALA A 65 2.96 1.62 -1.32
C ALA A 65 3.56 1.69 -2.73
N TYR A 66 3.14 2.65 -3.56
CA TYR A 66 3.65 2.83 -4.92
C TYR A 66 5.16 3.11 -4.92
N ASP A 67 5.61 3.98 -4.02
CA ASP A 67 7.02 4.33 -3.86
C ASP A 67 7.90 3.12 -3.51
N VAL A 68 7.42 2.25 -2.61
CA VAL A 68 8.11 1.00 -2.26
C VAL A 68 8.08 0.00 -3.42
N LEU A 69 6.91 -0.19 -4.03
CA LEU A 69 6.69 -1.24 -5.03
C LEU A 69 7.33 -0.93 -6.38
N TYR A 70 7.36 0.34 -6.79
CA TYR A 70 7.68 0.75 -8.16
C TYR A 70 8.81 1.76 -8.28
N ARG A 71 9.20 2.45 -7.19
CA ARG A 71 10.30 3.43 -7.21
C ARG A 71 11.53 2.99 -6.42
N SER A 72 11.55 1.74 -5.95
CA SER A 72 12.66 1.17 -5.18
C SER A 72 13.05 2.02 -3.97
N ARG A 73 12.10 2.73 -3.36
CA ARG A 73 12.35 3.50 -2.14
C ARG A 73 12.48 2.56 -0.94
N ASP A 74 13.35 2.92 0.00
CA ASP A 74 13.53 2.17 1.24
C ASP A 74 12.24 2.16 2.08
N VAL A 75 11.82 0.97 2.53
CA VAL A 75 10.57 0.77 3.26
C VAL A 75 10.54 1.56 4.56
N ARG A 76 11.67 1.65 5.28
CA ARG A 76 11.71 2.35 6.57
C ARG A 76 11.57 3.85 6.37
N SER A 77 12.30 4.43 5.41
CA SER A 77 12.19 5.84 5.03
C SER A 77 10.76 6.21 4.64
N VAL A 78 10.13 5.43 3.74
CA VAL A 78 8.76 5.68 3.30
C VAL A 78 7.77 5.59 4.46
N LEU A 79 7.93 4.60 5.34
CA LEU A 79 7.08 4.45 6.52
C LEU A 79 7.26 5.63 7.48
N THR A 80 8.49 6.07 7.73
CA THR A 80 8.76 7.25 8.57
C THR A 80 8.03 8.47 8.01
N GLU A 81 8.21 8.77 6.72
CA GLU A 81 7.54 9.90 6.06
C GLU A 81 6.01 9.82 6.16
N LEU A 82 5.43 8.63 5.93
CA LEU A 82 4.00 8.41 6.02
C LEU A 82 3.46 8.67 7.45
N MET A 83 4.20 8.21 8.45
CA MET A 83 3.81 8.32 9.87
C MET A 83 4.05 9.71 10.44
N THR A 84 4.97 10.49 9.86
CA THR A 84 5.27 11.87 10.27
C THR A 84 4.52 12.93 9.48
N ARG A 85 3.57 12.53 8.62
CA ARG A 85 2.76 13.47 7.83
C ARG A 85 1.93 14.35 8.76
N GLU A 86 1.59 15.56 8.31
CA GLU A 86 0.75 16.47 9.09
C GLU A 86 -0.57 15.78 9.46
N LYS A 87 -0.99 15.97 10.71
CA LYS A 87 -2.25 15.41 11.20
C LYS A 87 -3.40 16.04 10.42
N LYS A 88 -4.24 15.19 9.83
CA LYS A 88 -5.58 15.58 9.38
C LYS A 88 -6.59 15.26 10.47
N ASN A 89 -7.66 16.03 10.53
CA ASN A 89 -8.79 15.73 11.41
C ASN A 89 -9.36 14.36 11.02
N GLU A 90 -9.55 13.49 12.00
CA GLU A 90 -10.11 12.14 11.79
C GLU A 90 -11.62 12.17 11.55
N ILE A 91 -12.27 13.27 11.93
CA ILE A 91 -13.68 13.53 11.76
C ILE A 91 -13.78 14.68 10.76
N GLU A 92 -14.40 14.44 9.60
CA GLU A 92 -14.97 15.54 8.85
C GLU A 92 -16.00 16.18 9.78
N GLU A 93 -15.81 17.45 10.15
CA GLU A 93 -16.92 18.25 10.68
C GLU A 93 -17.96 18.37 9.56
N SER A 94 -18.78 17.34 9.40
CA SER A 94 -19.99 17.34 8.62
C SER A 94 -20.99 18.23 9.37
N TRP A 95 -20.89 19.54 9.15
CA TRP A 95 -21.98 20.46 9.44
C TRP A 95 -23.05 20.28 8.36
N MET A 96 -23.88 19.25 8.52
CA MET A 96 -25.26 19.17 8.00
C MET A 96 -26.02 18.03 8.67
#